data_AF-A0A2I1H4I9-F1
#
_entry.id   AF-A0A2I1H4I9-F1
#
_cell.length_a   1.000
_cell.length_b   1.000
_cell.length_c   1.000
_cell.angle_alpha   90.00
_cell.angle_beta   90.00
_cell.angle_gamma   90.00
#
_symmetry.space_group_name_H-M   'P 1'
#
loop_
_entity.id
_entity.type
_entity.pdbx_description
1 polymer ?
#
loop_
_entity_poly.entity_id
_entity_poly.type
_entity_poly.pdbx_seq_one_letter_code
_entity_poly.pdbx_strand_id
1 'polypeptide(L)'
;MFFCVARCFCSSDRLDPENNFYIRPKELVENLGSHIIEGKFCLFHGHQQSGKTTTAWELKRWIETNSKYTVCYLNFYSGIVTNKGLSEFWRSVCFKVKSVIPAYVDKVSFSTLLKEKKIGASAFEEFFNKDKTSLRDIILIIDEASRLINDNDETSRLIIKDFIASLQILKDQRGDISIVHSVMLIGTEVIKDFLLARAQYSNNSTSAISPFSAEKVFNSAQFTNLEVKNLLAQYAEDNKFEIDVDNIAADVYSLTLGHKGLVGACYYYFEQKIMPGAIKATLDDWEKHVPILPQYIKKLETYRSIVISLETLSENERKILEEDKDDVKFLLAKGMVVVISNNGNGTGLIRCAAPILRTIMLSLAKIVQIR
;
A
#
# COMPACT_ATOMS: atom_id res chain seq x y z
N MET A 1 -2.42 7.61 -36.87
CA MET A 1 -3.44 6.60 -36.51
C MET A 1 -3.27 6.32 -35.03
N PHE A 2 -4.04 7.00 -34.19
CA PHE A 2 -4.00 6.77 -32.74
C PHE A 2 -4.68 5.42 -32.49
N PHE A 3 -3.93 4.40 -32.08
CA PHE A 3 -4.53 3.23 -31.44
C PHE A 3 -5.16 3.74 -30.14
N CYS A 4 -6.48 3.79 -30.08
CA CYS A 4 -7.19 3.94 -28.82
C CYS A 4 -6.89 2.66 -28.04
N VAL A 5 -6.01 2.73 -27.05
CA VAL A 5 -5.74 1.59 -26.17
C VAL A 5 -7.03 1.37 -25.38
N ALA A 6 -7.71 0.25 -25.64
CA ALA A 6 -8.87 -0.12 -24.84
C ALA A 6 -8.42 -0.31 -23.39
N ARG A 7 -9.22 0.17 -22.43
CA ARG A 7 -8.93 -0.04 -21.00
C ARG A 7 -8.86 -1.53 -20.71
N CYS A 8 -8.01 -1.92 -19.77
CA CYS A 8 -7.84 -3.32 -19.38
C CYS A 8 -7.90 -3.50 -17.85
N PHE A 9 -8.14 -4.73 -17.40
CA PHE A 9 -7.95 -5.07 -15.99
C PHE A 9 -6.46 -5.20 -15.67
N CYS A 10 -6.09 -4.90 -14.42
CA CYS A 10 -4.72 -5.08 -13.93
C CYS A 10 -4.74 -5.79 -12.58
N SER A 11 -3.83 -6.74 -12.39
CA SER A 11 -3.77 -7.61 -11.21
C SER A 11 -2.80 -7.15 -10.13
N SER A 12 -1.86 -6.25 -10.43
CA SER A 12 -0.67 -6.07 -9.58
C SER A 12 -0.05 -4.68 -9.57
N ASP A 13 -0.40 -3.80 -10.51
CA ASP A 13 0.19 -2.47 -10.63
C ASP A 13 -0.77 -1.35 -10.22
N ARG A 14 -0.22 -0.14 -10.11
CA ARG A 14 -1.02 1.08 -9.95
C ARG A 14 -1.99 1.19 -11.13
N LEU A 15 -3.27 1.39 -10.82
CA LEU A 15 -4.28 1.64 -11.83
C LEU A 15 -4.23 3.10 -12.29
N ASP A 16 -4.35 3.30 -13.61
CA ASP A 16 -4.56 4.60 -14.22
C ASP A 16 -5.96 4.65 -14.84
N PRO A 17 -6.86 5.56 -14.42
CA PRO A 17 -8.23 5.62 -14.93
C PRO A 17 -8.35 5.73 -16.45
N GLU A 18 -7.33 6.27 -17.13
CA GLU A 18 -7.30 6.36 -18.60
C GLU A 18 -7.02 5.01 -19.28
N ASN A 19 -6.31 4.12 -18.59
CA ASN A 19 -5.82 2.86 -19.15
C ASN A 19 -6.46 1.62 -18.49
N ASN A 20 -7.17 1.78 -17.37
CA ASN A 20 -7.70 0.68 -16.58
C ASN A 20 -9.16 0.86 -16.18
N PHE A 21 -9.86 -0.26 -16.06
CA PHE A 21 -11.13 -0.31 -15.32
C PHE A 21 -10.90 0.02 -13.86
N TYR A 22 -11.70 0.94 -13.34
CA TYR A 22 -11.35 1.64 -12.13
C TYR A 22 -12.58 2.05 -11.31
N ILE A 23 -12.47 1.87 -9.99
CA ILE A 23 -13.42 2.42 -9.02
C ILE A 23 -12.70 3.52 -8.25
N ARG A 24 -13.22 4.73 -8.36
CA ARG A 24 -12.65 5.89 -7.67
C ARG A 24 -13.01 5.85 -6.18
N PRO A 25 -12.02 5.84 -5.25
CA PRO A 25 -12.26 5.82 -3.81
C PRO A 25 -12.58 7.25 -3.32
N LYS A 26 -13.65 7.84 -3.85
CA LYS A 26 -13.98 9.27 -3.69
C LYS A 26 -14.07 9.68 -2.21
N GLU A 27 -14.92 9.00 -1.43
CA GLU A 27 -15.15 9.34 -0.02
C GLU A 27 -13.86 9.24 0.81
N LEU A 28 -13.06 8.19 0.59
CA LEU A 28 -11.78 8.01 1.28
C LEU A 28 -10.78 9.10 0.90
N VAL A 29 -10.68 9.44 -0.39
CA VAL A 29 -9.77 10.48 -0.89
C VAL A 29 -10.17 11.86 -0.38
N GLU A 30 -11.46 12.19 -0.37
CA GLU A 30 -11.96 13.46 0.14
C GLU A 30 -11.73 13.59 1.65
N ASN A 31 -11.98 12.52 2.41
CA ASN A 31 -11.73 12.50 3.85
C ASN A 31 -10.23 12.56 4.19
N LEU A 32 -9.38 11.83 3.46
CA LEU A 32 -7.93 11.94 3.60
C LEU A 32 -7.43 13.34 3.22
N GLY A 33 -7.94 13.87 2.12
CA GLY A 33 -7.59 15.16 1.58
C GLY A 33 -7.91 16.31 2.53
N SER A 34 -9.08 16.29 3.18
CA SER A 34 -9.45 17.32 4.17
C SER A 34 -8.49 17.33 5.35
N HIS A 35 -8.15 16.17 5.91
CA HIS A 35 -7.21 16.06 7.02
C HIS A 35 -5.80 16.55 6.65
N ILE A 36 -5.35 16.23 5.44
CA ILE A 36 -4.07 16.66 4.90
C ILE A 36 -4.03 18.18 4.69
N ILE A 37 -5.09 18.78 4.14
CA ILE A 37 -5.23 20.23 3.98
C ILE A 37 -5.25 20.95 5.34
N GLU A 38 -5.79 20.32 6.39
CA GLU A 38 -5.74 20.84 7.76
C GLU A 38 -4.34 20.74 8.42
N GLY A 39 -3.34 20.20 7.72
CA GLY A 39 -1.96 20.09 8.23
C GLY A 39 -1.72 18.84 9.07
N LYS A 40 -2.62 17.86 9.03
CA LYS A 40 -2.52 16.66 9.87
C LYS A 40 -1.59 15.63 9.24
N PHE A 41 -0.78 15.01 10.09
CA PHE A 41 0.09 13.90 9.69
C PHE A 41 -0.74 12.62 9.77
N CYS A 42 -0.90 11.96 8.63
CA CYS A 42 -1.81 10.84 8.46
C CYS A 42 -1.03 9.55 8.15
N LEU A 43 -1.48 8.44 8.72
CA LEU A 43 -1.03 7.10 8.37
C LEU A 43 -2.13 6.43 7.54
N PHE A 44 -1.80 5.91 6.37
CA PHE A 44 -2.70 5.11 5.55
C PHE A 44 -2.15 3.72 5.34
N HIS A 45 -2.80 2.73 5.93
CA HIS A 45 -2.34 1.36 5.88
C HIS A 45 -3.33 0.42 5.21
N GLY A 46 -2.90 -0.82 5.05
CA GLY A 46 -3.69 -1.91 4.52
C GLY A 46 -2.78 -2.97 3.91
N HIS A 47 -3.31 -4.17 3.70
CA HIS A 47 -2.53 -5.28 3.16
C HIS A 47 -1.97 -5.00 1.75
N GLN A 48 -1.00 -5.80 1.32
CA GLN A 48 -0.48 -5.76 -0.05
C GLN A 48 -1.63 -5.92 -1.05
N GLN A 49 -1.58 -5.19 -2.18
CA GLN A 49 -2.64 -5.16 -3.21
C GLN A 49 -4.02 -4.69 -2.73
N SER A 50 -4.13 -4.00 -1.60
CA SER A 50 -5.37 -3.32 -1.20
C SER A 50 -5.63 -2.00 -1.97
N GLY A 51 -4.87 -1.71 -3.03
CA GLY A 51 -5.05 -0.47 -3.81
C GLY A 51 -4.52 0.80 -3.16
N LYS A 52 -3.64 0.70 -2.14
CA LYS A 52 -3.09 1.87 -1.42
C LYS A 52 -2.40 2.86 -2.36
N THR A 53 -1.47 2.39 -3.19
CA THR A 53 -0.75 3.22 -4.16
C THR A 53 -1.70 3.90 -5.12
N THR A 54 -2.75 3.19 -5.57
CA THR A 54 -3.78 3.78 -6.43
C THR A 54 -4.55 4.90 -5.73
N THR A 55 -4.96 4.70 -4.46
CA THR A 55 -5.56 5.76 -3.64
C THR A 55 -4.61 6.93 -3.40
N ALA A 56 -3.32 6.68 -3.20
CA ALA A 56 -2.30 7.71 -3.00
C ALA A 56 -2.17 8.64 -4.21
N TRP A 57 -2.25 8.07 -5.41
CA TRP A 57 -2.22 8.81 -6.67
C TRP A 57 -3.48 9.63 -6.90
N GLU A 58 -4.66 9.08 -6.60
CA GLU A 58 -5.89 9.88 -6.63
C GLU A 58 -5.88 10.99 -5.59
N LEU A 59 -5.34 10.74 -4.39
CA LEU A 59 -5.16 11.76 -3.37
C LEU A 59 -4.22 12.88 -3.85
N LYS A 60 -3.10 12.52 -4.49
CA LYS A 60 -2.21 13.50 -5.12
C LYS A 60 -2.98 14.36 -6.15
N ARG A 61 -3.70 13.74 -7.09
CA ARG A 61 -4.51 14.46 -8.10
C ARG A 61 -5.55 15.36 -7.45
N TRP A 62 -6.23 14.86 -6.42
CA TRP A 62 -7.25 15.62 -5.69
C TRP A 62 -6.65 16.84 -4.99
N ILE A 63 -5.51 16.69 -4.30
CA ILE A 63 -4.81 17.81 -3.63
C ILE A 63 -4.37 18.86 -4.66
N GLU A 64 -3.74 18.43 -5.76
CA GLU A 64 -3.25 19.33 -6.82
C GLU A 64 -4.40 20.08 -7.51
N THR A 65 -5.61 19.51 -7.53
CA THR A 65 -6.80 20.13 -8.13
C THR A 65 -7.54 21.05 -7.14
N ASN A 66 -7.56 20.70 -5.85
CA ASN A 66 -8.43 21.34 -4.85
C ASN A 66 -7.68 22.25 -3.86
N SER A 67 -6.37 22.44 -4.03
CA SER A 67 -5.56 23.20 -3.09
C SER A 67 -4.37 23.89 -3.75
N LYS A 68 -3.73 24.79 -2.99
CA LYS A 68 -2.50 25.49 -3.40
C LYS A 68 -1.21 24.70 -3.14
N TYR A 69 -1.30 23.54 -2.49
CA TYR A 69 -0.14 22.82 -1.98
C TYR A 69 0.58 22.08 -3.11
N THR A 70 1.91 22.08 -3.05
CA THR A 70 2.72 21.23 -3.94
C THR A 70 2.87 19.85 -3.32
N VAL A 71 2.59 18.79 -4.07
CA VAL A 71 2.73 17.41 -3.59
C VAL A 71 4.10 16.84 -3.94
N CYS A 72 4.89 16.52 -2.92
CA CYS A 72 6.11 15.72 -3.05
C CYS A 72 5.76 14.25 -2.80
N TYR A 73 5.68 13.46 -3.88
CA TYR A 73 5.36 12.03 -3.79
C TYR A 73 6.63 11.18 -3.86
N LEU A 74 6.98 10.50 -2.77
CA LEU A 74 8.12 9.61 -2.64
C LEU A 74 7.65 8.17 -2.57
N ASN A 75 8.11 7.30 -3.47
CA ASN A 75 7.85 5.86 -3.41
C ASN A 75 9.11 5.12 -2.97
N PHE A 76 9.03 4.41 -1.84
CA PHE A 76 10.15 3.70 -1.21
C PHE A 76 10.35 2.27 -1.71
N TYR A 77 9.51 1.79 -2.63
CA TYR A 77 9.68 0.48 -3.27
C TYR A 77 10.99 0.36 -4.04
N SER A 78 11.43 1.43 -4.71
CA SER A 78 12.64 1.43 -5.54
C SER A 78 13.55 2.63 -5.25
N GLY A 79 14.85 2.36 -5.23
CA GLY A 79 15.89 3.39 -5.09
C GLY A 79 16.17 3.87 -3.66
N ILE A 80 15.56 3.26 -2.64
CA ILE A 80 15.89 3.49 -1.23
C ILE A 80 16.79 2.36 -0.73
N VAL A 81 17.88 2.72 -0.06
CA VAL A 81 18.87 1.77 0.48
C VAL A 81 18.63 1.61 1.97
N THR A 82 18.24 0.42 2.42
CA THR A 82 17.95 0.14 3.84
C THR A 82 18.97 -0.77 4.52
N ASN A 83 19.95 -1.32 3.77
CA ASN A 83 20.87 -2.36 4.27
C ASN A 83 22.35 -1.94 4.28
N LYS A 84 22.68 -0.66 4.05
CA LYS A 84 24.06 -0.14 4.03
C LYS A 84 24.32 0.94 5.10
N GLY A 85 23.46 1.02 6.11
CA GLY A 85 23.55 1.98 7.20
C GLY A 85 22.89 3.34 6.90
N LEU A 86 22.85 4.19 7.94
CA LEU A 86 22.11 5.47 7.94
C LEU A 86 22.57 6.45 6.86
N SER A 87 23.88 6.57 6.61
CA SER A 87 24.37 7.54 5.63
C SER A 87 23.95 7.20 4.21
N GLU A 88 23.98 5.91 3.83
CA GLU A 88 23.54 5.47 2.52
C GLU A 88 22.01 5.54 2.39
N PHE A 89 21.29 5.26 3.47
CA PHE A 89 19.85 5.48 3.55
C PHE A 89 19.48 6.93 3.25
N TRP A 90 20.00 7.89 4.03
CA TRP A 90 19.69 9.30 3.84
C TRP A 90 20.14 9.83 2.48
N ARG A 91 21.31 9.38 2.00
CA ARG A 91 21.77 9.68 0.64
C ARG A 91 20.73 9.25 -0.40
N SER A 92 20.23 8.02 -0.30
CA SER A 92 19.20 7.49 -1.22
C SER A 92 17.88 8.26 -1.16
N VAL A 93 17.42 8.65 0.04
CA VAL A 93 16.22 9.48 0.24
C VAL A 93 16.41 10.87 -0.37
N CYS A 94 17.54 11.54 -0.11
CA CYS A 94 17.84 12.86 -0.66
C CYS A 94 17.90 12.85 -2.20
N PHE A 95 18.50 11.81 -2.80
CA PHE A 95 18.47 11.62 -4.25
C PHE A 95 17.05 11.47 -4.80
N LYS A 96 16.19 10.73 -4.08
CA LYS A 96 14.78 10.57 -4.46
C LYS A 96 14.00 11.88 -4.37
N VAL A 97 14.21 12.66 -3.31
CA VAL A 97 13.59 13.99 -3.17
C VAL A 97 13.99 14.88 -4.34
N LYS A 98 15.29 14.97 -4.65
CA LYS A 98 15.76 15.77 -5.79
C LYS A 98 15.16 15.31 -7.12
N SER A 99 14.99 14.01 -7.35
CA SER A 99 14.44 13.53 -8.63
C SER A 99 12.96 13.87 -8.80
N VAL A 100 12.21 13.99 -7.70
CA VAL A 100 10.77 14.33 -7.71
C VAL A 100 10.53 15.84 -7.79
N ILE A 101 11.37 16.65 -7.13
CA ILE A 101 11.24 18.12 -7.13
C ILE A 101 12.52 18.83 -7.66
N PRO A 102 13.01 18.51 -8.87
CA PRO A 102 14.31 18.96 -9.36
C PRO A 102 14.39 20.49 -9.56
N ALA A 103 13.27 21.14 -9.86
CA ALA A 103 13.20 22.59 -10.08
C ALA A 103 13.43 23.40 -8.79
N TYR A 104 13.32 22.76 -7.63
CA TYR A 104 13.31 23.41 -6.32
C TYR A 104 14.49 23.04 -5.45
N VAL A 105 15.37 22.20 -5.99
CA VAL A 105 16.63 21.81 -5.38
C VAL A 105 17.75 22.52 -6.13
N ASP A 106 18.40 23.48 -5.47
CA ASP A 106 19.61 24.09 -6.01
C ASP A 106 20.66 22.99 -6.31
N LYS A 107 21.07 22.91 -7.57
CA LYS A 107 22.05 21.93 -8.05
C LYS A 107 23.39 22.08 -7.32
N VAL A 108 23.81 23.30 -7.01
CA VAL A 108 25.09 23.58 -6.36
C VAL A 108 25.03 23.12 -4.91
N SER A 109 24.05 23.61 -4.14
CA SER A 109 23.83 23.22 -2.73
C SER A 109 23.70 21.70 -2.58
N PHE A 110 22.92 21.05 -3.44
CA PHE A 110 22.78 19.59 -3.44
C PHE A 110 24.07 18.85 -3.77
N SER A 111 24.85 19.33 -4.74
CA SER A 111 26.12 18.68 -5.09
C SER A 111 27.14 18.77 -3.94
N THR A 112 27.08 19.83 -3.14
CA THR A 112 27.90 20.01 -1.95
C THR A 112 27.45 19.07 -0.84
N LEU A 113 26.15 19.02 -0.53
CA LEU A 113 25.54 18.08 0.42
C LEU A 113 25.91 16.63 0.11
N LEU A 114 25.91 16.23 -1.15
CA LEU A 114 26.27 14.86 -1.54
C LEU A 114 27.77 14.53 -1.49
N LYS A 115 28.64 15.55 -1.50
CA LYS A 115 30.09 15.37 -1.36
C LYS A 115 30.50 15.16 0.10
N GLU A 116 29.60 15.44 1.05
CA GLU A 116 29.84 15.19 2.45
C GLU A 116 29.99 13.69 2.72
N LYS A 117 31.04 13.31 3.45
CA LYS A 117 31.34 11.91 3.77
C LYS A 117 30.27 11.26 4.67
N LYS A 118 29.44 12.05 5.34
CA LYS A 118 28.36 11.59 6.23
C LYS A 118 27.12 12.43 6.00
N ILE A 119 26.18 11.87 5.25
CA ILE A 119 24.86 12.48 5.02
C ILE A 119 23.93 11.94 6.10
N GLY A 120 23.16 12.83 6.74
CA GLY A 120 22.22 12.46 7.80
C GLY A 120 20.81 13.01 7.57
N ALA A 121 19.96 12.79 8.57
CA ALA A 121 18.61 13.36 8.69
C ALA A 121 18.54 14.86 8.36
N SER A 122 19.50 15.65 8.85
CA SER A 122 19.54 17.11 8.62
C SER A 122 19.59 17.47 7.13
N ALA A 123 20.27 16.68 6.30
CA ALA A 123 20.31 16.92 4.86
C ALA A 123 18.93 16.73 4.21
N PHE A 124 18.12 15.79 4.72
CA PHE A 124 16.75 15.62 4.28
C PHE A 124 15.86 16.80 4.74
N GLU A 125 16.03 17.24 5.99
CA GLU A 125 15.29 18.36 6.57
C GLU A 125 15.58 19.68 5.85
N GLU A 126 16.83 19.90 5.41
CA GLU A 126 17.26 21.09 4.67
C GLU A 126 16.52 21.29 3.33
N PHE A 127 16.08 20.22 2.65
CA PHE A 127 15.26 20.36 1.43
C PHE A 127 13.95 21.09 1.67
N PHE A 128 13.47 21.03 2.91
CA PHE A 128 12.21 21.59 3.32
C PHE A 128 12.38 22.84 4.19
N ASN A 129 13.60 23.37 4.28
CA ASN A 129 13.86 24.60 4.98
C ASN A 129 13.39 25.80 4.15
N LYS A 130 12.52 26.62 4.75
CA LYS A 130 11.86 27.79 4.16
C LYS A 130 12.80 28.86 3.60
N ASP A 131 14.04 28.93 4.13
CA ASP A 131 15.06 29.89 3.70
C ASP A 131 15.93 29.36 2.56
N LYS A 132 15.81 28.07 2.24
CA LYS A 132 16.64 27.37 1.22
C LYS A 132 15.88 27.04 -0.06
N THR A 133 14.59 27.33 -0.11
CA THR A 133 13.76 27.03 -1.28
C THR A 133 12.68 28.08 -1.52
N SER A 134 12.32 28.26 -2.79
CA SER A 134 11.18 29.08 -3.20
C SER A 134 9.83 28.38 -3.01
N LEU A 135 9.83 27.06 -2.72
CA LEU A 135 8.62 26.33 -2.40
C LEU A 135 8.00 26.87 -1.12
N ARG A 136 6.66 26.91 -1.13
CA ARG A 136 5.84 27.20 0.03
C ARG A 136 4.82 26.08 0.15
N ASP A 137 4.58 25.63 1.37
CA ASP A 137 3.50 24.74 1.73
C ASP A 137 3.49 23.41 0.92
N ILE A 138 4.35 22.46 1.31
CA ILE A 138 4.48 21.14 0.67
C ILE A 138 3.66 20.09 1.43
N ILE A 139 3.00 19.21 0.69
CA ILE A 139 2.46 17.96 1.20
C ILE A 139 3.38 16.82 0.80
N LEU A 140 3.89 16.09 1.78
CA LEU A 140 4.78 14.95 1.56
C LEU A 140 3.96 13.64 1.61
N ILE A 141 3.90 12.92 0.49
CA ILE A 141 3.30 11.58 0.44
C ILE A 141 4.43 10.57 0.32
N ILE A 142 4.52 9.63 1.26
CA ILE A 142 5.58 8.63 1.34
C ILE A 142 4.94 7.24 1.22
N ASP A 143 5.02 6.67 0.03
CA ASP A 143 4.45 5.36 -0.31
C ASP A 143 5.43 4.21 -0.07
N GLU A 144 4.89 3.03 0.24
CA GLU A 144 5.64 1.81 0.53
C GLU A 144 6.62 1.94 1.72
N ALA A 145 6.25 2.72 2.74
CA ALA A 145 7.05 2.95 3.93
C ALA A 145 7.35 1.69 4.76
N SER A 146 6.54 0.63 4.62
CA SER A 146 6.83 -0.67 5.24
C SER A 146 8.13 -1.30 4.79
N ARG A 147 8.71 -0.86 3.66
CA ARG A 147 10.05 -1.28 3.21
C ARG A 147 11.16 -0.93 4.20
N LEU A 148 10.94 0.05 5.07
CA LEU A 148 11.87 0.44 6.12
C LEU A 148 11.91 -0.55 7.28
N ILE A 149 10.93 -1.47 7.36
CA ILE A 149 10.84 -2.44 8.45
C ILE A 149 11.32 -3.79 7.93
N ASN A 150 12.36 -4.29 8.58
CA ASN A 150 12.80 -5.67 8.48
C ASN A 150 13.05 -6.16 9.92
N ASP A 151 12.25 -7.11 10.38
CA ASP A 151 12.13 -7.44 11.81
C ASP A 151 13.43 -7.99 12.43
N ASN A 152 14.34 -8.53 11.60
CA ASN A 152 15.59 -9.17 12.03
C ASN A 152 16.84 -8.28 11.94
N ASP A 153 16.69 -6.98 11.65
CA ASP A 153 17.83 -6.09 11.41
C ASP A 153 17.82 -4.87 12.32
N GLU A 154 18.80 -4.80 13.23
CA GLU A 154 19.06 -3.65 14.09
C GLU A 154 19.25 -2.36 13.27
N THR A 155 19.85 -2.47 12.08
CA THR A 155 20.04 -1.34 11.16
C THR A 155 18.71 -0.77 10.70
N SER A 156 17.75 -1.63 10.33
CA SER A 156 16.40 -1.22 9.91
C SER A 156 15.66 -0.49 11.04
N ARG A 157 15.80 -0.94 12.29
CA ARG A 157 15.23 -0.25 13.47
C ARG A 157 15.83 1.14 13.68
N LEU A 158 17.14 1.28 13.49
CA LEU A 158 17.81 2.59 13.57
C LEU A 158 17.35 3.52 12.44
N ILE A 159 17.27 3.02 11.21
CA ILE A 159 16.81 3.78 10.04
C ILE A 159 15.40 4.32 10.25
N ILE A 160 14.45 3.47 10.63
CA ILE A 160 13.07 3.92 10.84
C ILE A 160 12.97 4.88 12.02
N LYS A 161 13.73 4.66 13.11
CA LYS A 161 13.72 5.56 14.27
C LYS A 161 14.19 6.97 13.88
N ASP A 162 15.29 7.05 13.13
CA ASP A 162 15.89 8.30 12.66
C ASP A 162 14.96 8.99 11.64
N PHE A 163 14.40 8.22 10.71
CA PHE A 163 13.45 8.73 9.72
C PHE A 163 12.19 9.33 10.35
N ILE A 164 11.58 8.64 11.32
CA ILE A 164 10.40 9.15 12.02
C ILE A 164 10.75 10.39 12.86
N ALA A 165 11.97 10.47 13.43
CA ALA A 165 12.43 11.66 14.14
C ALA A 165 12.54 12.88 13.21
N SER A 166 13.04 12.73 11.98
CA SER A 166 13.04 13.82 11.00
C SER A 166 11.64 14.29 10.63
N LEU A 167 10.68 13.37 10.46
CA LEU A 167 9.29 13.76 10.20
C LEU A 167 8.69 14.56 11.37
N GLN A 168 9.04 14.19 12.61
CA GLN A 168 8.63 14.94 13.79
C GLN A 168 9.25 16.35 13.81
N ILE A 169 10.54 16.49 13.50
CA ILE A 169 11.21 17.80 13.39
C ILE A 169 10.49 18.69 12.36
N LEU A 170 10.21 18.15 11.17
CA LEU A 170 9.48 18.87 10.12
C LEU A 170 8.08 19.31 10.55
N LYS A 171 7.40 18.50 11.38
CA LYS A 171 6.08 18.81 11.94
C LYS A 171 6.14 19.94 12.97
N ASP A 172 7.11 19.87 13.87
CA ASP A 172 7.24 20.82 14.99
C ASP A 172 7.71 22.19 14.51
N GLN A 173 8.48 22.23 13.42
CA GLN A 173 8.98 23.46 12.80
C GLN A 173 8.06 24.04 11.71
N ARG A 174 6.88 23.47 11.50
CA ARG A 174 5.96 23.85 10.41
C ARG A 174 5.62 25.35 10.45
N GLY A 175 5.74 26.02 9.31
CA GLY A 175 5.37 27.43 9.11
C GLY A 175 6.46 28.42 9.53
N ASP A 176 7.32 28.04 10.48
CA ASP A 176 8.49 28.80 10.90
C ASP A 176 9.70 28.47 10.01
N ILE A 177 10.33 27.31 10.23
CA ILE A 177 11.52 26.84 9.49
C ILE A 177 11.14 25.84 8.40
N SER A 178 10.19 24.94 8.66
CA SER A 178 9.78 23.88 7.73
C SER A 178 8.63 24.34 6.85
N ILE A 179 8.74 24.07 5.54
CA ILE A 179 7.66 24.26 4.57
C ILE A 179 6.73 23.05 4.46
N VAL A 180 7.01 21.95 5.17
CA VAL A 180 6.15 20.77 5.15
C VAL A 180 4.88 21.08 5.93
N HIS A 181 3.77 21.17 5.20
CA HIS A 181 2.46 21.40 5.75
C HIS A 181 1.89 20.14 6.42
N SER A 182 2.02 19.01 5.73
CA SER A 182 1.51 17.71 6.22
C SER A 182 2.27 16.55 5.61
N VAL A 183 2.23 15.39 6.27
CA VAL A 183 2.80 14.14 5.79
C VAL A 183 1.74 13.05 5.74
N MET A 184 1.72 12.29 4.65
CA MET A 184 0.98 11.04 4.51
C MET A 184 1.97 9.89 4.41
N LEU A 185 1.99 9.00 5.41
CA LEU A 185 2.79 7.80 5.39
C LEU A 185 1.92 6.61 4.97
N ILE A 186 2.35 5.84 3.97
CA ILE A 186 1.57 4.74 3.40
C ILE A 186 2.34 3.43 3.52
N GLY A 187 1.68 2.39 4.01
CA GLY A 187 2.31 1.07 4.15
C GLY A 187 1.35 -0.06 4.52
N THR A 188 1.90 -1.19 4.94
CA THR A 188 1.18 -2.37 5.42
C THR A 188 0.88 -2.28 6.92
N GLU A 189 0.23 -3.30 7.48
CA GLU A 189 -0.04 -3.39 8.92
C GLU A 189 1.22 -3.27 9.77
N VAL A 190 2.38 -3.69 9.24
CA VAL A 190 3.67 -3.68 9.94
C VAL A 190 4.10 -2.25 10.33
N ILE A 191 3.91 -1.25 9.45
CA ILE A 191 4.27 0.14 9.78
C ILE A 191 3.33 0.72 10.83
N LYS A 192 2.05 0.32 10.82
CA LYS A 192 1.07 0.74 11.84
C LYS A 192 1.46 0.19 13.21
N ASP A 193 1.74 -1.10 13.29
CA ASP A 193 2.08 -1.76 14.55
C ASP A 193 3.38 -1.20 15.13
N PHE A 194 4.38 -0.95 14.27
CA PHE A 194 5.63 -0.30 14.69
C PHE A 194 5.40 1.09 15.30
N LEU A 195 4.58 1.92 14.66
CA LEU A 195 4.29 3.27 15.13
C LEU A 195 3.43 3.29 16.41
N LEU A 196 2.46 2.38 16.52
CA LEU A 196 1.58 2.27 17.69
C LEU A 196 2.28 1.69 18.91
N ALA A 197 3.14 0.67 18.74
CA ALA A 197 3.93 0.12 19.85
C ALA A 197 4.75 1.22 20.53
N ARG A 198 5.37 2.11 19.74
CA ARG A 198 6.16 3.22 20.25
C ARG A 198 5.33 4.26 21.03
N ALA A 199 4.08 4.49 20.65
CA ALA A 199 3.19 5.37 21.41
C ALA A 199 2.91 4.81 22.81
N GLN A 200 2.74 3.49 22.94
CA GLN A 200 2.40 2.82 24.20
C GLN A 200 3.58 2.71 25.18
N TYR A 201 4.81 2.54 24.71
CA TYR A 201 6.01 2.46 25.58
C TYR A 201 6.50 3.82 26.12
N SER A 202 5.94 4.93 25.65
CA SER A 202 6.41 6.29 25.99
C SER A 202 5.95 6.83 27.36
N ASN A 203 5.19 6.05 28.15
CA ASN A 203 4.73 6.47 29.47
C ASN A 203 5.84 6.66 30.52
N ASN A 204 7.10 6.28 30.27
CA ASN A 204 8.18 6.35 31.28
C ASN A 204 9.56 6.81 30.77
N SER A 205 9.71 7.36 29.57
CA SER A 205 10.94 8.07 29.16
C SER A 205 10.74 8.80 27.84
N THR A 206 11.56 9.83 27.61
CA THR A 206 11.70 10.78 26.48
C THR A 206 11.84 10.18 25.06
N SER A 207 11.23 9.02 24.82
CA SER A 207 11.15 8.35 23.53
C SER A 207 10.16 9.08 22.62
N ALA A 208 10.67 9.63 21.51
CA ALA A 208 9.90 10.51 20.63
C ALA A 208 8.55 9.87 20.25
N ILE A 209 7.47 10.58 20.59
CA ILE A 209 6.09 10.24 20.24
C ILE A 209 6.01 10.21 18.71
N SER A 210 5.35 9.21 18.14
CA SER A 210 5.10 9.15 16.69
C SER A 210 4.44 10.46 16.24
N PRO A 211 4.87 11.08 15.12
CA PRO A 211 4.21 12.29 14.60
C PRO A 211 2.76 12.03 14.17
N PHE A 212 2.37 10.76 14.05
CA PHE A 212 1.04 10.31 13.68
C PHE A 212 0.22 9.99 14.94
N SER A 213 -0.92 10.64 15.10
CA SER A 213 -1.88 10.31 16.17
C SER A 213 -2.80 9.14 15.74
N ALA A 214 -3.26 8.36 16.71
CA ALA A 214 -4.13 7.20 16.45
C ALA A 214 -5.45 7.58 15.74
N GLU A 215 -5.94 8.80 15.94
CA GLU A 215 -7.15 9.35 15.29
C GLU A 215 -6.97 9.68 13.80
N LYS A 216 -5.74 9.52 13.27
CA LYS A 216 -5.36 9.88 11.89
C LYS A 216 -4.78 8.68 11.14
N VAL A 217 -5.27 7.50 11.52
CA VAL A 217 -4.96 6.22 10.90
C VAL A 217 -6.14 5.81 10.02
N PHE A 218 -5.87 5.65 8.73
CA PHE A 218 -6.84 5.27 7.70
C PHE A 218 -6.48 3.89 7.15
N ASN A 219 -7.48 3.11 6.78
CA ASN A 219 -7.29 1.79 6.17
C ASN A 219 -7.92 1.73 4.78
N SER A 220 -7.33 0.97 3.86
CA SER A 220 -7.95 0.67 2.58
C SER A 220 -9.09 -0.33 2.76
N ALA A 221 -10.31 0.07 2.40
CA ALA A 221 -11.47 -0.80 2.40
C ALA A 221 -11.41 -1.85 1.28
N GLN A 222 -12.11 -2.96 1.48
CA GLN A 222 -12.42 -3.93 0.42
C GLN A 222 -13.46 -3.34 -0.54
N PHE A 223 -13.55 -3.87 -1.76
CA PHE A 223 -14.65 -3.53 -2.65
C PHE A 223 -15.97 -4.08 -2.09
N THR A 224 -17.03 -3.30 -2.24
CA THR A 224 -18.40 -3.76 -2.08
C THR A 224 -18.81 -4.63 -3.27
N ASN A 225 -19.87 -5.42 -3.11
CA ASN A 225 -20.44 -6.19 -4.22
C ASN A 225 -20.81 -5.27 -5.40
N LEU A 226 -21.40 -4.11 -5.13
CA LEU A 226 -21.73 -3.11 -6.15
C LEU A 226 -20.48 -2.61 -6.91
N GLU A 227 -19.37 -2.36 -6.22
CA GLU A 227 -18.13 -1.93 -6.87
C GLU A 227 -17.50 -3.04 -7.73
N VAL A 228 -17.57 -4.29 -7.27
CA VAL A 228 -17.15 -5.46 -8.08
C VAL A 228 -18.01 -5.55 -9.34
N LYS A 229 -19.33 -5.44 -9.22
CA LYS A 229 -20.27 -5.39 -10.35
C LYS A 229 -19.94 -4.24 -11.32
N ASN A 230 -19.72 -3.04 -10.79
CA ASN A 230 -19.43 -1.86 -11.59
C ASN A 230 -18.13 -1.99 -12.40
N LEU A 231 -17.11 -2.69 -11.88
CA LEU A 231 -15.88 -2.96 -12.64
C LEU A 231 -16.15 -3.81 -13.88
N LEU A 232 -16.92 -4.89 -13.75
CA LEU A 232 -17.27 -5.75 -14.88
C LEU A 232 -18.23 -5.06 -15.85
N ALA A 233 -19.17 -4.26 -15.33
CA ALA A 233 -20.09 -3.47 -16.14
C ALA A 233 -19.33 -2.48 -17.04
N GLN A 234 -18.33 -1.77 -16.50
CA GLN A 234 -17.47 -0.88 -17.28
C GLN A 234 -16.77 -1.61 -18.44
N TYR A 235 -16.27 -2.82 -18.19
CA TYR A 235 -15.62 -3.64 -19.23
C TYR A 235 -16.61 -4.09 -20.31
N ALA A 236 -17.80 -4.54 -19.91
CA ALA A 236 -18.85 -4.93 -20.85
C ALA A 236 -19.31 -3.75 -21.71
N GLU A 237 -19.51 -2.57 -21.10
CA GLU A 237 -19.98 -1.36 -21.79
C GLU A 237 -18.94 -0.81 -22.78
N ASP A 238 -17.69 -0.61 -22.33
CA ASP A 238 -16.62 -0.04 -23.17
C ASP A 238 -16.35 -0.89 -24.42
N ASN A 239 -16.48 -2.22 -24.29
CA ASN A 239 -16.24 -3.16 -25.38
C ASN A 239 -17.50 -3.63 -26.10
N LYS A 240 -18.69 -3.18 -25.66
CA LYS A 240 -20.01 -3.59 -26.19
C LYS A 240 -20.22 -5.11 -26.17
N PHE A 241 -19.84 -5.75 -25.07
CA PHE A 241 -20.02 -7.19 -24.85
C PHE A 241 -21.34 -7.51 -24.15
N GLU A 242 -21.91 -8.66 -24.49
CA GLU A 242 -23.09 -9.23 -23.84
C GLU A 242 -22.67 -10.17 -22.70
N ILE A 243 -22.31 -9.58 -21.56
CA ILE A 243 -21.84 -10.32 -20.37
C ILE A 243 -22.96 -10.40 -19.32
N ASP A 244 -23.13 -11.56 -18.69
CA ASP A 244 -23.96 -11.74 -17.50
C ASP A 244 -23.27 -11.10 -16.27
N VAL A 245 -23.26 -9.76 -16.26
CA VAL A 245 -22.53 -8.96 -15.29
C VAL A 245 -22.98 -9.25 -13.85
N ASP A 246 -24.29 -9.39 -13.63
CA ASP A 246 -24.87 -9.57 -12.30
C ASP A 246 -24.40 -10.87 -11.64
N ASN A 247 -24.55 -12.00 -12.32
CA ASN A 247 -24.22 -13.30 -11.74
C ASN A 247 -22.71 -13.52 -11.63
N ILE A 248 -21.94 -13.13 -12.66
CA ILE A 248 -20.48 -13.28 -12.64
C ILE A 248 -19.87 -12.40 -11.54
N ALA A 249 -20.33 -11.15 -11.39
CA ALA A 249 -19.83 -10.27 -10.33
C ALA A 249 -20.19 -10.77 -8.93
N ALA A 250 -21.40 -11.31 -8.74
CA ALA A 250 -21.81 -11.91 -7.48
C ALA A 250 -20.92 -13.13 -7.11
N ASP A 251 -20.62 -14.00 -8.08
CA ASP A 251 -19.74 -15.14 -7.86
C ASP A 251 -18.29 -14.70 -7.56
N VAL A 252 -17.74 -13.75 -8.34
CA VAL A 252 -16.41 -13.16 -8.06
C VAL A 252 -16.37 -12.53 -6.68
N TYR A 253 -17.41 -11.79 -6.26
CA TYR A 253 -17.48 -11.25 -4.91
C TYR A 253 -17.51 -12.35 -3.85
N SER A 254 -18.25 -13.44 -4.08
CA SER A 254 -18.28 -14.57 -3.14
C SER A 254 -16.90 -15.23 -2.97
N LEU A 255 -16.15 -15.39 -4.07
CA LEU A 255 -14.82 -16.01 -4.09
C LEU A 255 -13.73 -15.14 -3.44
N THR A 256 -13.87 -13.82 -3.56
CA THR A 256 -12.82 -12.84 -3.22
C THR A 256 -13.14 -12.01 -1.99
N LEU A 257 -14.40 -11.97 -1.55
CA LEU A 257 -14.94 -11.06 -0.54
C LEU A 257 -14.53 -9.60 -0.77
N GLY A 258 -14.43 -9.18 -2.03
CA GLY A 258 -14.05 -7.81 -2.38
C GLY A 258 -12.56 -7.48 -2.19
N HIS A 259 -11.69 -8.46 -1.93
CA HIS A 259 -10.25 -8.24 -1.88
C HIS A 259 -9.75 -7.72 -3.23
N LYS A 260 -9.38 -6.43 -3.29
CA LYS A 260 -9.08 -5.69 -4.53
C LYS A 260 -8.11 -6.40 -5.47
N GLY A 261 -6.98 -6.91 -4.96
CA GLY A 261 -6.02 -7.67 -5.77
C GLY A 261 -6.57 -8.98 -6.35
N LEU A 262 -7.50 -9.63 -5.65
CA LEU A 262 -8.11 -10.88 -6.12
C LEU A 262 -9.22 -10.62 -7.13
N VAL A 263 -10.04 -9.58 -6.90
CA VAL A 263 -11.02 -9.10 -7.88
C VAL A 263 -10.30 -8.75 -9.19
N GLY A 264 -9.21 -7.98 -9.11
CA GLY A 264 -8.38 -7.64 -10.26
C GLY A 264 -7.80 -8.88 -10.96
N ALA A 265 -7.32 -9.87 -10.19
CA ALA A 265 -6.82 -11.14 -10.75
C ALA A 265 -7.93 -11.97 -11.44
N CYS A 266 -9.13 -12.03 -10.86
CA CYS A 266 -10.28 -12.73 -11.44
C CYS A 266 -10.71 -12.08 -12.76
N TYR A 267 -10.85 -10.76 -12.80
CA TYR A 267 -11.27 -10.07 -14.03
C TYR A 267 -10.17 -10.00 -15.08
N TYR A 268 -8.91 -9.89 -14.69
CA TYR A 268 -7.80 -10.06 -15.62
C TYR A 268 -7.78 -11.48 -16.22
N TYR A 269 -8.03 -12.52 -15.41
CA TYR A 269 -8.17 -13.88 -15.94
C TYR A 269 -9.35 -13.98 -16.91
N PHE A 270 -10.51 -13.43 -16.54
CA PHE A 270 -11.70 -13.42 -17.37
C PHE A 270 -11.43 -12.78 -18.75
N GLU A 271 -10.85 -11.59 -18.76
CA GLU A 271 -10.44 -10.88 -19.98
C GLU A 271 -9.46 -11.70 -20.84
N GLN A 272 -8.46 -12.33 -20.21
CA GLN A 272 -7.36 -12.99 -20.92
C GLN A 272 -7.64 -14.46 -21.31
N LYS A 273 -8.63 -15.11 -20.71
CA LYS A 273 -8.88 -16.56 -20.87
C LYS A 273 -10.28 -16.92 -21.31
N ILE A 274 -11.28 -16.09 -21.03
CA ILE A 274 -12.67 -16.36 -21.37
C ILE A 274 -13.10 -15.49 -22.56
N MET A 275 -12.75 -14.20 -22.53
CA MET A 275 -13.13 -13.26 -23.57
C MET A 275 -12.32 -13.25 -24.88
N PRO A 276 -11.13 -13.89 -25.02
CA PRO A 276 -10.44 -13.90 -26.31
C PRO A 276 -11.29 -14.52 -27.44
N GLY A 277 -11.69 -13.69 -28.41
CA GLY A 277 -12.54 -14.11 -29.53
C GLY A 277 -14.03 -14.26 -29.19
N ALA A 278 -14.44 -13.98 -27.95
CA ALA A 278 -15.83 -13.97 -27.53
C ALA A 278 -16.37 -12.53 -27.49
N ILE A 279 -17.68 -12.39 -27.70
CA ILE A 279 -18.42 -11.12 -27.53
C ILE A 279 -19.49 -11.22 -26.45
N LYS A 280 -19.68 -12.42 -25.89
CA LYS A 280 -20.66 -12.73 -24.85
C LYS A 280 -20.09 -13.73 -23.87
N ALA A 281 -20.56 -13.69 -22.64
CA ALA A 281 -20.20 -14.66 -21.60
C ALA A 281 -21.31 -14.78 -20.55
N THR A 282 -21.65 -16.01 -20.18
CA THR A 282 -22.65 -16.30 -19.13
C THR A 282 -21.97 -16.76 -17.84
N LEU A 283 -22.75 -16.89 -16.76
CA LEU A 283 -22.27 -17.54 -15.54
C LEU A 283 -21.70 -18.94 -15.81
N ASP A 284 -22.38 -19.76 -16.61
CA ASP A 284 -21.91 -21.12 -16.94
C ASP A 284 -20.52 -21.12 -17.60
N ASP A 285 -20.22 -20.10 -18.41
CA ASP A 285 -18.90 -19.95 -19.02
C ASP A 285 -17.84 -19.59 -17.98
N TRP A 286 -18.17 -18.74 -17.01
CA TRP A 286 -17.29 -18.41 -15.89
C TRP A 286 -17.06 -19.62 -14.96
N GLU A 287 -18.11 -20.35 -14.59
CA GLU A 287 -18.04 -21.47 -13.64
C GLU A 287 -17.14 -22.61 -14.12
N LYS A 288 -17.01 -22.83 -15.43
CA LYS A 288 -16.05 -23.79 -16.01
C LYS A 288 -14.60 -23.49 -15.60
N HIS A 289 -14.28 -22.22 -15.32
CA HIS A 289 -12.94 -21.78 -14.98
C HIS A 289 -12.69 -21.63 -13.48
N VAL A 290 -13.75 -21.50 -12.66
CA VAL A 290 -13.65 -21.32 -11.20
C VAL A 290 -12.74 -22.36 -10.52
N PRO A 291 -12.82 -23.67 -10.84
CA PRO A 291 -11.91 -24.67 -10.24
C PRO A 291 -10.43 -24.46 -10.54
N ILE A 292 -10.09 -23.75 -11.63
CA ILE A 292 -8.71 -23.53 -12.10
C ILE A 292 -8.14 -22.21 -11.53
N LEU A 293 -9.00 -21.26 -11.16
CA LEU A 293 -8.59 -19.94 -10.64
C LEU A 293 -7.58 -20.01 -9.49
N PRO A 294 -7.73 -20.89 -8.47
CA PRO A 294 -6.72 -20.98 -7.40
C PRO A 294 -5.31 -21.30 -7.93
N GLN A 295 -5.21 -22.20 -8.93
CA GLN A 295 -3.93 -22.57 -9.53
C GLN A 295 -3.35 -21.44 -10.38
N TYR A 296 -4.21 -20.68 -11.05
CA TYR A 296 -3.79 -19.48 -11.77
C TYR A 296 -3.25 -18.41 -10.83
N ILE A 297 -4.01 -18.07 -9.78
CA ILE A 297 -3.65 -17.03 -8.82
C ILE A 297 -2.35 -17.37 -8.10
N LYS A 298 -2.14 -18.64 -7.71
CA LYS A 298 -0.85 -19.11 -7.14
C LYS A 298 0.37 -18.79 -8.01
N LYS A 299 0.21 -18.72 -9.34
CA LYS A 299 1.30 -18.47 -10.29
C LYS A 299 1.58 -16.99 -10.49
N LEU A 300 0.66 -16.10 -10.12
CA LEU A 300 0.89 -14.65 -10.16
C LEU A 300 2.02 -14.28 -9.20
N GLU A 301 2.94 -13.42 -9.63
CA GLU A 301 4.19 -13.12 -8.91
C GLU A 301 3.97 -12.78 -7.43
N THR A 302 2.99 -11.93 -7.13
CA THR A 302 2.68 -11.52 -5.75
C THR A 302 2.28 -12.70 -4.87
N TYR A 303 1.41 -13.58 -5.37
CA TYR A 303 0.96 -14.75 -4.64
C TYR A 303 1.99 -15.87 -4.63
N ARG A 304 2.79 -16.00 -5.69
CA ARG A 304 3.90 -16.95 -5.76
C ARG A 304 4.94 -16.67 -4.69
N SER A 305 5.28 -15.40 -4.46
CA SER A 305 6.17 -15.03 -3.35
C SER A 305 5.59 -15.42 -1.99
N ILE A 306 4.28 -15.21 -1.79
CA ILE A 306 3.59 -15.60 -0.54
C ILE A 306 3.59 -17.12 -0.39
N VAL A 307 3.30 -17.85 -1.46
CA VAL A 307 3.30 -19.31 -1.52
C VAL A 307 4.66 -19.88 -1.16
N ILE A 308 5.74 -19.36 -1.77
CA ILE A 308 7.11 -19.79 -1.47
C ILE A 308 7.42 -19.53 0.01
N SER A 309 7.08 -18.35 0.54
CA SER A 309 7.29 -18.04 1.95
C SER A 309 6.53 -18.99 2.89
N LEU A 310 5.30 -19.36 2.53
CA LEU A 310 4.49 -20.33 3.28
C LEU A 310 5.07 -21.75 3.23
N GLU A 311 5.62 -22.17 2.09
CA GLU A 311 6.25 -23.49 1.94
C GLU A 311 7.55 -23.61 2.75
N THR A 312 8.28 -22.50 2.93
CA THR A 312 9.50 -22.44 3.72
C THR A 312 9.28 -22.40 5.23
N LEU A 313 8.03 -22.29 5.69
CA LEU A 313 7.69 -22.38 7.11
C LEU A 313 7.99 -23.77 7.68
N SER A 314 8.62 -23.82 8.85
CA SER A 314 8.97 -25.04 9.60
C SER A 314 7.74 -25.86 9.98
N GLU A 315 7.93 -27.13 10.35
CA GLU A 315 6.79 -28.03 10.67
C GLU A 315 6.00 -27.60 11.92
N ASN A 316 6.64 -26.86 12.84
CA ASN A 316 5.98 -26.17 13.96
C ASN A 316 5.23 -24.91 13.49
N GLU A 317 5.81 -24.15 12.55
CA GLU A 317 5.16 -23.03 11.85
C GLU A 317 4.06 -23.50 10.86
N ARG A 318 3.96 -24.79 10.55
CA ARG A 318 2.84 -25.35 9.75
C ARG A 318 1.63 -25.72 10.59
N LYS A 319 1.79 -25.78 11.93
CA LYS A 319 0.69 -25.99 12.90
C LYS A 319 -0.04 -24.69 13.29
N ILE A 320 0.28 -23.55 12.65
CA ILE A 320 -0.20 -22.23 13.05
C ILE A 320 -1.73 -22.16 13.12
N LEU A 321 -2.22 -22.11 14.37
CA LEU A 321 -3.08 -21.04 14.89
C LEU A 321 -3.01 -20.94 16.43
N GLU A 322 -1.91 -21.39 17.04
CA GLU A 322 -1.60 -21.11 18.44
C GLU A 322 -0.16 -20.55 18.51
N GLU A 323 -0.06 -19.27 18.91
CA GLU A 323 1.09 -18.65 19.59
C GLU A 323 2.24 -17.95 18.82
N ASP A 324 2.53 -18.18 17.52
CA ASP A 324 3.61 -17.38 16.88
C ASP A 324 3.11 -16.04 16.31
N LYS A 325 3.68 -14.93 16.82
CA LYS A 325 3.25 -13.55 16.53
C LYS A 325 3.78 -13.02 15.21
N ASP A 326 4.89 -13.54 14.68
CA ASP A 326 5.57 -12.91 13.53
C ASP A 326 5.05 -13.45 12.19
N ASP A 327 4.71 -14.74 12.09
CA ASP A 327 4.08 -15.32 10.89
C ASP A 327 2.68 -14.77 10.64
N VAL A 328 1.91 -14.55 11.72
CA VAL A 328 0.58 -13.94 11.64
C VAL A 328 0.67 -12.50 11.10
N LYS A 329 1.66 -11.71 11.53
CA LYS A 329 1.89 -10.36 10.99
C LYS A 329 2.25 -10.41 9.52
N PHE A 330 3.07 -11.38 9.11
CA PHE A 330 3.40 -11.58 7.70
C PHE A 330 2.12 -11.85 6.88
N LEU A 331 1.26 -12.77 7.32
CA LEU A 331 0.01 -13.10 6.62
C LEU A 331 -0.97 -11.92 6.56
N LEU A 332 -1.07 -11.13 7.64
CA LEU A 332 -1.88 -9.90 7.68
C LEU A 332 -1.33 -8.85 6.70
N ALA A 333 -0.01 -8.63 6.70
CA ALA A 333 0.65 -7.69 5.79
C ALA A 333 0.45 -8.08 4.32
N LYS A 334 0.42 -9.39 4.04
CA LYS A 334 0.16 -9.96 2.71
C LYS A 334 -1.32 -10.00 2.33
N GLY A 335 -2.24 -9.76 3.26
CA GLY A 335 -3.68 -9.79 3.00
C GLY A 335 -4.23 -11.20 2.84
N MET A 336 -3.49 -12.21 3.30
CA MET A 336 -3.94 -13.60 3.28
C MET A 336 -5.02 -13.85 4.33
N VAL A 337 -4.92 -13.12 5.44
CA VAL A 337 -5.83 -13.22 6.57
C VAL A 337 -6.26 -11.83 7.05
N VAL A 338 -7.34 -11.78 7.81
CA VAL A 338 -7.88 -10.57 8.43
C VAL A 338 -8.25 -10.84 9.89
N VAL A 339 -8.10 -9.82 10.74
CA VAL A 339 -8.50 -9.89 12.16
C VAL A 339 -10.01 -9.69 12.28
N ILE A 340 -10.68 -10.57 13.02
CA ILE A 340 -12.14 -10.52 13.29
C ILE A 340 -12.42 -9.86 14.64
N SER A 341 -11.63 -10.18 15.68
CA SER A 341 -11.75 -9.59 17.01
C SER A 341 -10.38 -9.52 17.67
N ASN A 342 -10.15 -8.47 18.45
CA ASN A 342 -8.91 -8.29 19.21
C ASN A 342 -9.24 -8.37 20.70
N ASN A 343 -8.84 -9.43 21.39
CA ASN A 343 -9.30 -9.69 22.77
C ASN A 343 -8.52 -8.88 23.84
N GLY A 344 -7.89 -7.75 23.48
CA GLY A 344 -7.14 -6.89 24.41
C GLY A 344 -5.84 -7.48 24.95
N ASN A 345 -5.69 -8.81 24.92
CA ASN A 345 -4.58 -9.57 25.54
C ASN A 345 -3.51 -10.00 24.51
N GLY A 346 -3.57 -9.44 23.28
CA GLY A 346 -2.68 -9.82 22.18
C GLY A 346 -3.06 -11.13 21.48
N THR A 347 -4.19 -11.75 21.83
CA THR A 347 -4.80 -12.86 21.09
C THR A 347 -6.01 -12.34 20.31
N GLY A 348 -5.97 -12.49 18.98
CA GLY A 348 -7.04 -12.07 18.09
C GLY A 348 -7.55 -13.23 17.26
N LEU A 349 -8.86 -13.28 17.00
CA LEU A 349 -9.42 -14.26 16.08
C LEU A 349 -9.11 -13.81 14.65
N ILE A 350 -8.56 -14.71 13.84
CA ILE A 350 -8.13 -14.43 12.47
C ILE A 350 -8.83 -15.39 11.52
N ARG A 351 -9.24 -14.90 10.35
CA ARG A 351 -9.77 -15.73 9.24
C ARG A 351 -9.03 -15.46 7.94
N CYS A 352 -9.13 -16.39 6.99
CA CYS A 352 -8.73 -16.12 5.61
C CYS A 352 -9.46 -14.88 5.06
N ALA A 353 -8.74 -14.02 4.35
CA ALA A 353 -9.31 -12.80 3.78
C ALA A 353 -10.34 -13.07 2.67
N ALA A 354 -10.23 -14.23 2.01
CA ALA A 354 -11.14 -14.66 0.95
C ALA A 354 -11.20 -16.20 0.82
N PRO A 355 -12.33 -16.78 0.38
CA PRO A 355 -12.46 -18.21 0.11
C PRO A 355 -11.41 -18.75 -0.87
N ILE A 356 -11.07 -18.00 -1.93
CA ILE A 356 -10.05 -18.45 -2.87
C ILE A 356 -8.65 -18.57 -2.23
N LEU A 357 -8.31 -17.69 -1.29
CA LEU A 357 -7.06 -17.79 -0.53
C LEU A 357 -7.07 -18.98 0.41
N ARG A 358 -8.22 -19.29 1.02
CA ARG A 358 -8.38 -20.52 1.82
C ARG A 358 -8.11 -21.76 0.98
N THR A 359 -8.66 -21.85 -0.23
CA THR A 359 -8.38 -22.94 -1.16
C THR A 359 -6.90 -23.02 -1.54
N ILE A 360 -6.26 -21.86 -1.77
CA ILE A 360 -4.83 -21.77 -2.04
C ILE A 360 -4.02 -22.31 -0.85
N MET A 361 -4.28 -21.84 0.37
CA MET A 361 -3.58 -22.26 1.58
C MET A 361 -3.77 -23.76 1.87
N LEU A 362 -5.00 -24.26 1.80
CA LEU A 362 -5.31 -25.68 2.01
C LEU A 362 -4.62 -26.60 1.00
N SER A 363 -4.32 -26.10 -0.19
CA SER A 363 -3.59 -26.85 -1.21
C SER A 363 -2.07 -26.66 -1.17
N LEU A 364 -1.54 -25.84 -0.25
CA LEU A 364 -0.09 -25.67 -0.03
C LEU A 364 0.45 -26.53 1.10
N ALA A 365 -0.39 -26.97 2.04
CA ALA A 365 0.06 -27.94 3.04
C ALA A 365 -1.11 -28.64 3.73
N LYS A 366 -0.76 -29.75 4.40
CA LYS A 366 -1.38 -30.30 5.61
C LYS A 366 -1.51 -29.24 6.74
N ILE A 367 -2.00 -28.05 6.44
CA ILE A 367 -2.34 -27.00 7.40
C ILE A 367 -3.66 -27.42 8.02
N VAL A 368 -3.63 -27.71 9.32
CA VAL A 368 -4.84 -28.03 10.09
C VAL A 368 -5.77 -26.82 10.07
N GLN A 369 -7.05 -27.11 9.88
CA GLN A 369 -8.16 -26.19 9.61
C GLN A 369 -8.03 -24.78 10.22
N ILE A 370 -7.92 -23.77 9.33
CA ILE A 370 -8.31 -22.39 9.63
C ILE A 370 -9.85 -22.38 9.67
N ARG A 371 -10.42 -22.11 10.85
CA ARG A 371 -11.87 -21.98 11.06
C ARG A 371 -12.42 -20.68 10.47
#